data_AF-A0A2K1I9I3-F1
#
_entry.id   AF-A0A2K1I9I3-F1
#
_cell.length_a   1.000
_cell.length_b   1.000
_cell.length_c   1.000
_cell.angle_alpha   90.00
_cell.angle_beta   90.00
_cell.angle_gamma   90.00
#
_symmetry.space_group_name_H-M   'P 1'
#
loop_
_entity.id
_entity.type
_entity.pdbx_description
1 polymer ?
#
loop_
_entity_poly.entity_id
_entity_poly.type
_entity_poly.pdbx_seq_one_letter_code
_entity_poly.pdbx_strand_id
1 'polypeptide(L)' 'MITFDIHGCKNLTSLPKELGNLTSLTTFDISWYEKLTSLPKELGNLISLTIFDIKECRNLTSLPKELDNLTSLTIFDI' A
#
# COMPACT_ATOMS: atom_id res chain seq x y z
N MET A 1 -4.13 3.89 16.46
CA MET A 1 -3.08 3.59 15.46
C MET A 1 -3.20 2.11 15.14
N ILE A 2 -3.80 1.75 14.00
CA ILE A 2 -3.91 0.36 13.54
C ILE A 2 -2.82 0.21 12.48
N THR A 3 -1.70 -0.40 12.83
CA THR A 3 -0.62 -0.70 11.88
C THR A 3 -0.87 -2.09 11.29
N PHE A 4 -0.86 -2.20 9.97
CA PHE A 4 -0.92 -3.49 9.27
C PHE A 4 0.50 -3.86 8.83
N ASP A 5 1.14 -4.77 9.56
CA ASP A 5 2.51 -5.24 9.33
C ASP A 5 2.47 -6.64 8.70
N ILE A 6 3.11 -6.78 7.54
CA ILE A 6 3.21 -8.05 6.80
C ILE A 6 4.64 -8.63 6.79
N HIS A 7 5.63 -8.07 7.50
CA HIS A 7 7.10 -8.17 7.25
C HIS A 7 7.67 -9.61 7.10
N GLY A 8 6.93 -10.66 7.47
CA GLY A 8 7.30 -12.07 7.21
C GLY A 8 7.08 -12.57 5.77
N CYS A 9 6.28 -11.87 4.96
CA CYS A 9 5.83 -12.33 3.64
C CYS A 9 6.79 -11.95 2.49
N LYS A 10 8.08 -12.30 2.60
CA LYS A 10 9.13 -11.90 1.62
C LYS A 10 8.90 -12.35 0.17
N ASN A 11 8.00 -13.31 -0.04
CA ASN A 11 7.66 -13.84 -1.37
C ASN A 11 6.33 -13.32 -1.92
N LEU A 12 5.74 -12.30 -1.29
CA LEU A 12 4.46 -11.76 -1.71
C LEU A 12 4.60 -11.07 -3.08
N THR A 13 3.82 -11.53 -4.06
CA THR A 13 3.81 -10.97 -5.42
C THR A 13 2.65 -10.01 -5.65
N SER A 14 1.59 -10.10 -4.85
CA SER A 14 0.42 -9.22 -4.90
C SER A 14 -0.22 -9.07 -3.51
N LEU A 15 -0.91 -7.95 -3.29
CA LEU A 15 -1.71 -7.73 -2.08
C LEU A 15 -3.18 -8.14 -2.33
N PRO A 16 -3.90 -8.58 -1.28
CA PRO A 16 -5.32 -8.89 -1.39
C PRO A 16 -6.14 -7.61 -1.59
N LYS A 17 -7.17 -7.69 -2.44
CA LYS A 17 -8.09 -6.55 -2.69
C LYS A 17 -8.85 -6.13 -1.44
N GLU A 18 -9.02 -7.05 -0.50
CA GLU A 18 -9.72 -6.86 0.77
C GLU A 18 -9.04 -5.79 1.66
N LEU A 19 -7.78 -5.43 1.39
CA LEU A 19 -7.14 -4.29 2.06
C LEU A 19 -7.89 -2.98 1.84
N GLY A 20 -8.60 -2.82 0.71
CA GLY A 20 -9.45 -1.66 0.46
C GLY A 20 -10.62 -1.50 1.44
N ASN A 21 -10.91 -2.52 2.25
CA ASN A 21 -11.92 -2.42 3.31
C ASN A 21 -11.38 -1.72 4.57
N LEU A 22 -10.07 -1.49 4.68
CA LEU A 22 -9.43 -0.84 5.82
C LEU A 22 -9.55 0.69 5.72
N THR A 23 -10.76 1.21 5.56
CA THR A 23 -11.01 2.65 5.29
C THR A 23 -10.54 3.60 6.38
N SER A 24 -10.29 3.09 7.59
CA SER A 24 -9.73 3.82 8.74
C SER A 24 -8.20 3.68 8.89
N LEU A 25 -7.53 3.00 7.95
CA LEU A 25 -6.07 2.83 7.98
C LEU A 25 -5.40 4.19 7.76
N THR A 26 -4.51 4.57 8.69
CA THR A 26 -3.80 5.85 8.64
C THR A 26 -2.37 5.71 8.12
N THR A 27 -1.77 4.52 8.30
CA THR A 27 -0.39 4.22 7.94
C THR A 27 -0.35 2.87 7.27
N PHE A 28 0.23 2.80 6.09
CA PHE A 28 0.45 1.56 5.36
C PHE A 28 1.92 1.49 4.95
N ASP A 29 2.64 0.52 5.50
CA ASP A 29 4.05 0.28 5.22
C ASP A 29 4.17 -1.10 4.58
N ILE A 30 4.57 -1.10 3.31
CA ILE A 30 4.95 -2.29 2.56
C ILE A 30 6.35 -2.11 1.99
N SER A 31 7.22 -1.42 2.73
CA SER A 31 8.62 -1.31 2.37
C SER A 31 9.28 -2.70 2.35
N TRP A 32 10.29 -2.86 1.48
CA TRP A 32 11.10 -4.07 1.33
C TRP A 32 10.40 -5.30 0.71
N TYR A 33 9.21 -5.11 0.12
CA TYR A 33 8.55 -6.18 -0.64
C TYR A 33 9.10 -6.27 -2.07
N GLU A 34 10.36 -6.71 -2.17
CA GLU A 34 11.09 -6.74 -3.44
C GLU A 34 10.36 -7.51 -4.54
N LYS A 35 9.57 -8.55 -4.20
CA LYS A 35 8.84 -9.39 -5.18
C LYS A 35 7.44 -8.88 -5.55
N LEU A 36 6.97 -7.81 -4.92
CA LEU A 36 5.65 -7.26 -5.21
C LEU A 36 5.66 -6.63 -6.59
N THR A 37 4.79 -7.12 -7.49
CA THR A 37 4.76 -6.67 -8.89
C THR A 37 3.65 -5.65 -9.16
N SER A 38 2.62 -5.62 -8.31
CA SER A 38 1.47 -4.74 -8.47
C SER A 38 0.75 -4.47 -7.15
N LEU A 39 0.03 -3.36 -7.11
CA LEU A 39 -0.90 -3.01 -6.04
C LEU A 39 -2.35 -3.14 -6.51
N PRO A 40 -3.28 -3.61 -5.67
CA PRO A 40 -4.69 -3.67 -6.00
C PRO A 40 -5.27 -2.26 -6.11
N LYS A 41 -6.16 -2.04 -7.08
CA LYS A 41 -6.86 -0.76 -7.24
C LYS A 41 -7.69 -0.37 -6.02
N GLU A 42 -8.11 -1.36 -5.24
CA GLU A 42 -8.88 -1.20 -4.02
C GLU A 42 -8.13 -0.42 -2.92
N LEU A 43 -6.80 -0.26 -3.04
CA LEU A 43 -6.07 0.67 -2.16
C LEU A 43 -6.56 2.11 -2.28
N GLY A 44 -7.17 2.51 -3.41
CA GLY A 44 -7.82 3.81 -3.56
C GLY A 44 -9.00 4.03 -2.60
N ASN A 45 -9.48 2.99 -1.90
CA ASN A 45 -10.53 3.12 -0.88
C ASN A 45 -9.98 3.54 0.49
N LEU A 46 -8.66 3.60 0.67
CA LEU A 46 -8.01 3.96 1.94
C LEU A 46 -8.04 5.48 2.17
N ILE A 47 -9.23 6.08 2.18
CA ILE A 47 -9.44 7.53 2.23
C ILE A 47 -8.85 8.23 3.47
N SER A 48 -8.59 7.48 4.56
CA SER A 48 -7.97 7.98 5.79
C SER A 48 -6.44 7.82 5.80
N LEU A 49 -5.85 7.29 4.73
CA LEU A 49 -4.41 7.00 4.68
C LEU A 49 -3.63 8.31 4.63
N THR A 50 -2.72 8.47 5.59
CA THR A 50 -1.88 9.67 5.74
C THR A 50 -0.43 9.41 5.38
N ILE A 51 0.03 8.16 5.56
CA ILE A 51 1.39 7.70 5.28
C ILE A 51 1.30 6.42 4.47
N PHE A 52 1.96 6.40 3.31
CA PHE A 52 2.12 5.22 2.49
C PHE A 52 3.61 5.05 2.12
N ASP A 53 4.25 4.00 2.62
CA ASP A 53 5.65 3.67 2.35
C ASP A 53 5.73 2.38 1.52
N ILE A 54 6.30 2.49 0.31
CA ILE A 54 6.54 1.39 -0.62
C ILE A 54 8.02 1.26 -1.01
N LYS A 55 8.94 1.86 -0.22
CA LYS A 55 10.38 1.80 -0.48
C LYS A 55 10.88 0.39 -0.70
N GLU A 56 11.91 0.24 -1.53
CA GLU A 56 12.55 -1.05 -1.80
C GLU A 56 11.60 -2.12 -2.38
N CYS A 57 10.41 -1.74 -2.87
CA CYS A 57 9.55 -2.59 -3.70
C CYS A 57 10.06 -2.65 -5.15
N ARG A 58 11.24 -3.24 -5.35
CA ARG A 58 12.00 -3.12 -6.61
C ARG A 58 11.31 -3.66 -7.86
N ASN A 59 10.37 -4.61 -7.73
CA ASN A 59 9.60 -5.15 -8.87
C ASN A 59 8.26 -4.42 -9.13
N LEU A 60 7.94 -3.39 -8.34
CA LEU A 60 6.73 -2.61 -8.53
C LEU A 60 6.96 -1.56 -9.63
N THR A 61 6.51 -1.86 -10.84
CA THR A 61 6.77 -1.00 -12.02
C THR A 61 5.71 0.05 -12.26
N SER A 62 4.54 -0.07 -11.63
CA SER A 62 3.43 0.86 -11.80
C SER A 62 2.55 0.91 -10.56
N LEU A 63 1.84 2.03 -10.41
CA LEU A 63 0.86 2.25 -9.37
C LEU A 63 -0.55 2.31 -10.00
N PRO A 64 -1.59 1.80 -9.31
CA PRO A 64 -2.96 1.93 -9.77
C PRO A 64 -3.36 3.40 -9.76
N LYS A 65 -4.08 3.84 -10.80
CA LYS A 65 -4.57 5.24 -10.92
C LYS A 65 -5.48 5.61 -9.74
N GLU A 66 -6.14 4.62 -9.16
CA GLU A 66 -7.02 4.76 -8.00
C GLU A 66 -6.32 5.30 -6.76
N LEU A 67 -4.98 5.30 -6.69
CA LEU A 67 -4.26 6.01 -5.62
C LEU A 67 -4.51 7.53 -5.65
N ASP A 68 -4.99 8.10 -6.78
CA ASP A 68 -5.44 9.49 -6.87
C ASP A 68 -6.60 9.78 -5.89
N ASN A 69 -7.31 8.75 -5.40
CA ASN A 69 -8.40 8.89 -4.42
C ASN A 69 -7.89 9.06 -2.98
N LEU A 70 -6.59 8.92 -2.71
CA LEU A 70 -5.99 9.04 -1.38
C LEU A 70 -5.86 10.52 -0.95
N THR A 71 -6.99 11.19 -0.76
CA THR A 71 -7.06 12.64 -0.50
C THR A 71 -6.45 13.07 0.84
N SER A 72 -6.30 12.14 1.79
CA SER A 72 -5.67 12.41 3.09
C SER A 72 -4.15 12.14 3.11
N LEU A 73 -3.57 11.69 1.99
CA LEU A 73 -2.17 11.29 1.95
C LEU A 73 -1.24 12.49 2.06
N THR A 74 -0.35 12.46 3.04
CA THR A 74 0.61 13.54 3.32
C THR A 74 2.05 13.13 3.09
N ILE A 75 2.34 11.84 3.29
CA ILE A 75 3.65 11.24 3.07
C ILE A 75 3.46 10.06 2.14
N PHE A 76 4.10 10.13 0.98
CA PHE A 76 4.19 9.03 0.04
C PHE A 76 5.66 8.80 -0.30
N ASP A 77 6.18 7.63 0.05
CA ASP A 77 7.59 7.29 -0.09
C ASP A 77 7.75 6.04 -0.97
N ILE A 78 8.55 6.14 -2.04
CA ILE A 78 8.68 5.15 -3.11
C ILE A 78 10.14 4.80 -3.41
#